data_AF-A0A1H8ZBH4-F1
#
_entry.id   AF-A0A1H8ZBH4-F1
#
_cell.length_a   1.000
_cell.length_b   1.000
_cell.length_c   1.000
_cell.angle_alpha   90.00
_cell.angle_beta   90.00
_cell.angle_gamma   90.00
#
_symmetry.space_group_name_H-M   'P 1'
#
loop_
_entity.id
_entity.type
_entity.pdbx_description
1 polymer ?
#
loop_
_entity_poly.entity_id
_entity_poly.type
_entity_poly.pdbx_seq_one_letter_code
_entity_poly.pdbx_strand_id
1 'polypeptide(L)'
;MDSGDSNRSPSRSGPGPGSEPNADSQPEPRRGDRTGDEPDSARVAVQRRLEALVRENRFTIAVIFPIVGAVTLVGSAVELLPPPLSYNPLLILFGTLVMRSPLVVALLPQVDRQAVACLGVLTAYTYAIELVGVRTGWPYGTFEYGIRLGPMLGGEIPLALPLFFVPLVLNAYLLTLLVLGDRARRVLPRLLAAIAAVVAVDLVLDPAAVAIGFWAYVPPGDYYGVPVSNYRGWLLSGTVAVVLVDLAFDRAALLERVRSCEFALDDLVSFVLLWGTINVLFGNWLAAGVAGLFCLGLFRTDRYGLAMVRTALPTGRSG
;
A
#
# COMPACT_ATOMS: atom_id res chain seq x y z
N MET A 1 -87.79 -34.20 -4.37
CA MET A 1 -87.72 -33.30 -3.21
C MET A 1 -86.25 -32.89 -3.15
N ASP A 2 -85.78 -31.86 -3.84
CA ASP A 2 -86.36 -30.53 -4.04
C ASP A 2 -86.16 -30.05 -5.50
N SER A 3 -86.94 -29.07 -5.91
CA SER A 3 -87.32 -28.78 -7.29
C SER A 3 -86.68 -27.48 -7.81
N GLY A 4 -86.29 -27.50 -9.09
CA GLY A 4 -86.40 -26.40 -10.08
C GLY A 4 -85.38 -25.25 -9.97
N ASP A 5 -85.11 -24.49 -11.03
CA ASP A 5 -85.52 -24.59 -12.42
C ASP A 5 -84.63 -23.64 -13.27
N SER A 6 -84.31 -24.08 -14.50
CA SER A 6 -84.13 -23.37 -15.80
C SER A 6 -83.36 -22.02 -15.90
N ASN A 7 -82.79 -21.58 -17.02
CA ASN A 7 -83.01 -21.87 -18.43
C ASN A 7 -81.85 -21.35 -19.32
N ARG A 8 -81.79 -21.87 -20.55
CA ARG A 8 -80.83 -21.60 -21.64
C ARG A 8 -81.18 -20.37 -22.51
N SER A 9 -80.16 -19.99 -23.32
CA SER A 9 -80.01 -19.00 -24.42
C SER A 9 -81.15 -18.92 -25.47
N PRO A 10 -81.21 -17.91 -26.37
CA PRO A 10 -80.41 -17.83 -27.64
C PRO A 10 -80.05 -16.35 -28.05
N SER A 11 -79.25 -15.98 -29.07
CA SER A 11 -79.39 -16.15 -30.52
C SER A 11 -78.24 -15.47 -31.32
N ARG A 12 -78.08 -15.88 -32.59
CA ARG A 12 -77.02 -15.60 -33.58
C ARG A 12 -77.07 -14.21 -34.26
N SER A 13 -75.91 -13.73 -34.78
CA SER A 13 -75.73 -13.18 -36.16
C SER A 13 -74.29 -12.65 -36.43
N GLY A 14 -73.68 -13.01 -37.60
CA GLY A 14 -72.54 -12.28 -38.22
C GLY A 14 -73.04 -11.04 -39.01
N PRO A 15 -72.26 -10.30 -39.85
CA PRO A 15 -71.04 -10.67 -40.63
C PRO A 15 -69.93 -9.58 -40.77
N GLY A 16 -68.79 -9.92 -41.42
CA GLY A 16 -68.12 -9.03 -42.40
C GLY A 16 -66.78 -8.34 -42.04
N PRO A 17 -65.90 -8.04 -43.04
CA PRO A 17 -64.46 -7.86 -42.85
C PRO A 17 -63.95 -6.40 -42.99
N GLY A 18 -62.71 -6.16 -42.53
CA GLY A 18 -61.82 -5.12 -43.08
C GLY A 18 -61.71 -3.81 -42.28
N SER A 19 -60.54 -3.59 -41.66
CA SER A 19 -59.83 -2.30 -41.63
C SER A 19 -58.48 -2.48 -40.94
N GLU A 20 -57.41 -2.33 -41.71
CA GLU A 20 -56.03 -2.21 -41.24
C GLU A 20 -55.87 -0.97 -40.33
N PRO A 21 -55.00 -1.03 -39.31
CA PRO A 21 -54.42 0.18 -38.73
C PRO A 21 -52.96 0.34 -39.18
N ASN A 22 -52.73 1.40 -39.94
CA ASN A 22 -51.51 2.16 -40.19
C ASN A 22 -50.20 1.68 -39.54
N ALA A 23 -49.22 1.42 -40.42
CA ALA A 23 -47.81 1.63 -40.15
C ALA A 23 -47.55 3.14 -40.04
N ASP A 24 -47.35 3.66 -38.83
CA ASP A 24 -46.30 4.64 -38.51
C ASP A 24 -46.36 5.01 -37.04
N SER A 25 -45.43 4.47 -36.25
CA SER A 25 -44.98 5.03 -34.98
C SER A 25 -43.85 4.15 -34.44
N GLN A 26 -42.69 4.24 -35.07
CA GLN A 26 -41.46 3.87 -34.38
C GLN A 26 -41.27 4.85 -33.21
N PRO A 27 -41.11 4.39 -31.97
CA PRO A 27 -40.67 5.27 -30.90
C PRO A 27 -39.21 5.63 -31.19
N GLU A 28 -38.95 6.91 -31.46
CA GLU A 28 -37.59 7.45 -31.51
C GLU A 28 -36.81 7.00 -30.26
N PRO A 29 -35.55 6.55 -30.38
CA PRO A 29 -34.74 6.33 -29.20
C PRO A 29 -34.52 7.71 -28.58
N ARG A 30 -35.17 7.96 -27.43
CA ARG A 30 -34.78 9.04 -26.52
C ARG A 30 -33.26 8.96 -26.42
N ARG A 31 -32.56 10.00 -26.90
CA ARG A 31 -31.16 10.27 -26.60
C ARG A 31 -31.07 10.41 -25.09
N GLY A 32 -30.96 9.27 -24.40
CA GLY A 32 -30.58 9.19 -23.02
C GLY A 32 -29.16 9.71 -22.91
N ASP A 33 -29.04 10.91 -22.34
CA ASP A 33 -28.06 11.23 -21.31
C ASP A 33 -26.72 10.47 -21.43
N ARG A 34 -25.88 10.88 -22.38
CA ARG A 34 -24.48 10.43 -22.50
C ARG A 34 -23.51 11.44 -21.88
N THR A 35 -23.88 12.05 -20.77
CA THR A 35 -23.05 13.08 -20.14
C THR A 35 -22.71 12.81 -18.67
N GLY A 36 -23.23 11.73 -18.08
CA GLY A 36 -22.97 11.37 -16.68
C GLY A 36 -21.92 10.28 -16.41
N ASP A 37 -21.49 9.51 -17.44
CA ASP A 37 -20.80 8.21 -17.25
C ASP A 37 -19.30 8.20 -17.65
N GLU A 38 -18.80 9.29 -18.24
CA GLU A 38 -17.42 9.38 -18.75
C GLU A 38 -16.32 9.46 -17.66
N PRO A 39 -16.48 10.23 -16.56
CA PRO A 39 -15.41 10.38 -15.56
C PRO A 39 -15.11 9.09 -14.80
N ASP A 40 -16.15 8.32 -14.45
CA ASP A 40 -16.02 7.07 -13.72
C ASP A 40 -15.44 5.96 -14.62
N SER A 41 -15.83 5.92 -15.90
CA SER A 41 -15.25 5.01 -16.90
C SER A 41 -13.75 5.27 -17.10
N ALA A 42 -13.33 6.54 -17.20
CA ALA A 42 -11.92 6.91 -17.33
C ALA A 42 -11.09 6.54 -16.09
N ARG A 43 -11.61 6.81 -14.88
CA ARG A 43 -10.94 6.44 -13.62
C ARG A 43 -10.74 4.93 -13.51
N VAL A 44 -11.76 4.14 -13.85
CA VAL A 44 -11.68 2.68 -13.86
C VAL A 44 -10.69 2.17 -14.90
N ALA A 45 -10.64 2.76 -16.09
CA ALA A 45 -9.68 2.40 -17.12
C ALA A 45 -8.22 2.67 -16.69
N VAL A 46 -7.96 3.84 -16.09
CA VAL A 46 -6.64 4.18 -15.53
C VAL A 46 -6.24 3.21 -14.43
N GLN A 47 -7.15 2.90 -13.50
CA GLN A 47 -6.91 1.93 -12.43
C GLN A 47 -6.51 0.57 -12.99
N ARG A 48 -7.28 0.02 -13.95
CA ARG A 48 -6.97 -1.28 -14.57
C ARG A 48 -5.61 -1.29 -15.25
N ARG A 49 -5.25 -0.19 -15.93
CA ARG A 49 -3.94 -0.06 -16.59
C ARG A 49 -2.79 -0.04 -15.58
N LEU A 50 -2.94 0.68 -14.46
CA LEU A 50 -1.95 0.70 -13.40
C LEU A 50 -1.79 -0.67 -12.74
N GLU A 51 -2.91 -1.36 -12.45
CA GLU A 51 -2.88 -2.72 -11.91
C GLU A 51 -2.21 -3.70 -12.86
N ALA A 52 -2.47 -3.61 -14.16
CA ALA A 52 -1.82 -4.44 -15.16
C ALA A 52 -0.31 -4.18 -15.19
N LEU A 53 0.11 -2.92 -15.21
CA LEU A 53 1.52 -2.53 -15.22
C LEU A 53 2.28 -3.06 -13.99
N VAL A 54 1.71 -2.88 -12.79
CA VAL A 54 2.32 -3.40 -11.54
C VAL A 54 2.36 -4.92 -11.58
N ARG A 55 1.28 -5.58 -12.01
CA ARG A 55 1.19 -7.05 -12.08
C ARG A 55 2.23 -7.65 -13.03
N GLU A 56 2.39 -7.06 -14.21
CA GLU A 56 3.38 -7.47 -15.22
C GLU A 56 4.82 -7.31 -14.70
N ASN A 57 5.08 -6.29 -13.89
CA ASN A 57 6.42 -5.94 -13.41
C ASN A 57 6.66 -6.31 -11.93
N ARG A 58 5.75 -7.04 -11.28
CA ARG A 58 5.76 -7.27 -9.83
C ARG A 58 7.07 -7.86 -9.33
N PHE A 59 7.67 -8.81 -10.06
CA PHE A 59 8.93 -9.43 -9.64
C PHE A 59 10.09 -8.42 -9.72
N THR A 60 10.14 -7.65 -10.79
CA THR A 60 11.12 -6.57 -10.95
C THR A 60 11.00 -5.57 -9.80
N ILE A 61 9.79 -5.10 -9.52
CA ILE A 61 9.50 -4.13 -8.47
C ILE A 61 9.82 -4.71 -7.08
N ALA A 62 9.32 -5.90 -6.77
CA ALA A 62 9.36 -6.48 -5.44
C ALA A 62 10.69 -7.13 -5.06
N VAL A 63 11.51 -7.51 -6.05
CA VAL A 63 12.75 -8.29 -5.83
C VAL A 63 13.96 -7.59 -6.44
N ILE A 64 13.90 -7.21 -7.72
CA ILE A 64 15.09 -6.65 -8.40
C ILE A 64 15.41 -5.25 -7.88
N PHE A 65 14.42 -4.35 -7.79
CA PHE A 65 14.62 -3.00 -7.26
C PHE A 65 15.20 -2.96 -5.84
N PRO A 66 14.68 -3.71 -4.84
CA PRO A 66 15.26 -3.72 -3.50
C PRO A 66 16.65 -4.36 -3.44
N ILE A 67 16.95 -5.38 -4.26
CA ILE A 67 18.31 -5.94 -4.34
C ILE A 67 19.28 -4.92 -4.92
N VAL A 68 18.93 -4.27 -6.02
CA VAL A 68 19.74 -3.19 -6.62
C VAL A 68 19.88 -2.03 -5.64
N GLY A 69 18.83 -1.70 -4.91
CA GLY A 69 18.86 -0.71 -3.84
C GLY A 69 19.85 -1.10 -2.74
N ALA A 70 19.80 -2.34 -2.23
CA ALA A 70 20.72 -2.81 -1.20
C ALA A 70 22.18 -2.76 -1.69
N VAL A 71 22.45 -3.26 -2.91
CA VAL A 71 23.79 -3.24 -3.50
C VAL A 71 24.30 -1.81 -3.69
N THR A 72 23.46 -0.91 -4.19
CA THR A 72 23.89 0.48 -4.43
C THR A 72 24.09 1.26 -3.13
N LEU A 73 23.23 1.07 -2.13
CA LEU A 73 23.36 1.71 -0.83
C LEU A 73 24.58 1.19 -0.06
N VAL A 74 24.77 -0.13 0.01
CA VAL A 74 25.96 -0.73 0.63
C VAL A 74 27.23 -0.32 -0.11
N GLY A 75 27.22 -0.38 -1.44
CA GLY A 75 28.34 0.06 -2.27
C GLY A 75 28.67 1.55 -2.11
N SER A 76 27.68 2.38 -1.81
CA SER A 76 27.91 3.79 -1.44
C SER A 76 28.55 3.90 -0.05
N ALA A 77 28.08 3.12 0.92
CA ALA A 77 28.56 3.11 2.31
C ALA A 77 30.04 2.69 2.43
N VAL A 78 30.46 1.73 1.61
CA VAL A 78 31.85 1.23 1.57
C VAL A 78 32.70 1.90 0.49
N GLU A 79 32.25 3.05 -0.04
CA GLU A 79 32.98 3.87 -1.02
C GLU A 79 33.38 3.15 -2.32
N LEU A 80 32.63 2.12 -2.72
CA LEU A 80 32.87 1.35 -3.96
C LEU A 80 32.25 2.00 -5.20
N LEU A 81 31.25 2.86 -5.03
CA LEU A 81 30.56 3.51 -6.15
C LEU A 81 31.20 4.85 -6.53
N PRO A 82 31.23 5.19 -7.84
CA PRO A 82 31.70 6.49 -8.28
C PRO A 82 30.75 7.61 -7.81
N PRO A 83 31.23 8.87 -7.67
CA PRO A 83 30.46 9.97 -7.11
C PRO A 83 29.07 10.23 -7.73
N PRO A 84 28.84 10.06 -9.06
CA PRO A 84 27.51 10.26 -9.63
C PRO A 84 26.46 9.23 -9.16
N LEU A 85 26.90 8.05 -8.71
CA LEU A 85 26.02 6.95 -8.29
C LEU A 85 25.96 6.82 -6.77
N SER A 86 27.05 7.13 -6.07
CA SER A 86 27.11 7.05 -4.61
C SER A 86 26.06 7.96 -3.96
N TYR A 87 25.15 7.35 -3.19
CA TYR A 87 24.04 8.03 -2.52
C TYR A 87 23.28 9.06 -3.38
N ASN A 88 23.09 8.77 -4.67
CA ASN A 88 22.42 9.71 -5.55
C ASN A 88 20.95 9.92 -5.10
N PRO A 89 20.57 11.15 -4.70
CA PRO A 89 19.26 11.41 -4.08
C PRO A 89 18.08 11.11 -5.02
N LEU A 90 18.25 11.31 -6.33
CA LEU A 90 17.21 11.07 -7.31
C LEU A 90 17.03 9.57 -7.59
N LEU A 91 18.12 8.80 -7.58
CA LEU A 91 18.04 7.34 -7.71
C LEU A 91 17.38 6.71 -6.49
N ILE A 92 17.71 7.18 -5.28
CA ILE A 92 17.06 6.74 -4.03
C ILE A 92 15.56 7.03 -4.09
N LEU A 93 15.18 8.25 -4.48
CA LEU A 93 13.78 8.65 -4.60
C LEU A 93 13.04 7.82 -5.68
N PHE A 94 13.64 7.64 -6.85
CA PHE A 94 13.07 6.86 -7.93
C PHE A 94 12.87 5.39 -7.53
N GLY A 95 13.90 4.76 -6.98
CA GLY A 95 13.83 3.39 -6.47
C GLY A 95 12.73 3.24 -5.43
N THR A 96 12.63 4.20 -4.50
CA THR A 96 11.56 4.22 -3.50
C THR A 96 10.18 4.32 -4.15
N LEU A 97 9.96 5.26 -5.07
CA LEU A 97 8.69 5.41 -5.78
C LEU A 97 8.25 4.12 -6.47
N VAL A 98 9.19 3.43 -7.13
CA VAL A 98 8.92 2.16 -7.79
C VAL A 98 8.52 1.10 -6.76
N MET A 99 9.28 0.94 -5.68
CA MET A 99 8.97 -0.02 -4.61
C MET A 99 7.62 0.26 -3.93
N ARG A 100 7.23 1.54 -3.76
CA ARG A 100 5.93 1.91 -3.17
C ARG A 100 4.74 1.76 -4.11
N SER A 101 4.98 1.66 -5.42
CA SER A 101 3.91 1.63 -6.43
C SER A 101 2.88 0.52 -6.26
N PRO A 102 3.22 -0.74 -5.86
CA PRO A 102 2.22 -1.79 -5.68
C PRO A 102 1.22 -1.46 -4.58
N LEU A 103 1.69 -0.92 -3.46
CA LEU A 103 0.83 -0.50 -2.35
C LEU A 103 -0.11 0.62 -2.78
N VAL A 104 0.43 1.67 -3.43
CA VAL A 104 -0.35 2.83 -3.88
C VAL A 104 -1.44 2.39 -4.86
N VAL A 105 -1.09 1.59 -5.87
CA VAL A 105 -2.04 1.08 -6.88
C VAL A 105 -3.06 0.12 -6.25
N ALA A 106 -2.65 -0.69 -5.28
CA ALA A 106 -3.55 -1.59 -4.56
C ALA A 106 -4.62 -0.81 -3.78
N LEU A 107 -4.25 0.30 -3.14
CA LEU A 107 -5.14 1.08 -2.29
C LEU A 107 -5.94 2.16 -3.02
N LEU A 108 -5.53 2.57 -4.23
CA LEU A 108 -6.18 3.65 -4.99
C LEU A 108 -7.71 3.53 -5.11
N PRO A 109 -8.33 2.34 -5.28
CA PRO A 109 -9.79 2.19 -5.31
C PRO A 109 -10.48 2.50 -3.97
N GLN A 110 -9.74 2.42 -2.86
CA GLN A 110 -10.24 2.63 -1.50
C GLN A 110 -10.03 4.08 -1.03
N VAL A 111 -9.44 4.93 -1.87
CA VAL A 111 -9.21 6.35 -1.57
C VAL A 111 -10.45 7.15 -1.91
N ASP A 112 -11.24 7.44 -0.88
CA ASP A 112 -12.37 8.38 -0.91
C ASP A 112 -11.99 9.74 -0.30
N ARG A 113 -12.97 10.62 -0.10
CA ARG A 113 -12.74 11.96 0.48
C ARG A 113 -12.23 11.90 1.92
N GLN A 114 -12.71 10.93 2.71
CA GLN A 114 -12.29 10.74 4.09
C GLN A 114 -10.84 10.23 4.14
N ALA A 115 -10.51 9.26 3.30
CA ALA A 115 -9.15 8.78 3.12
C ALA A 115 -8.20 9.92 2.73
N VAL A 116 -8.57 10.75 1.75
CA VAL A 116 -7.77 11.92 1.35
C VAL A 116 -7.57 12.89 2.52
N ALA A 117 -8.63 13.19 3.28
CA ALA A 117 -8.53 14.09 4.43
C ALA A 117 -7.60 13.53 5.52
N CYS A 118 -7.78 12.27 5.92
CA CYS A 118 -6.97 11.61 6.93
C CYS A 118 -5.51 11.46 6.48
N LEU A 119 -5.25 11.09 5.23
CA LEU A 119 -3.90 11.01 4.66
C LEU A 119 -3.24 12.38 4.53
N GLY A 120 -4.03 13.44 4.26
CA GLY A 120 -3.55 14.82 4.27
C GLY A 120 -3.13 15.27 5.67
N VAL A 121 -3.93 14.97 6.69
CA VAL A 121 -3.58 15.22 8.11
C VAL A 121 -2.34 14.42 8.51
N LEU A 122 -2.27 13.14 8.12
CA LEU A 122 -1.11 12.29 8.38
C LEU A 122 0.17 12.83 7.72
N THR A 123 0.05 13.32 6.49
CA THR A 123 1.16 13.96 5.76
C THR A 123 1.66 15.20 6.50
N ALA A 124 0.74 16.09 6.90
CA ALA A 124 1.09 17.28 7.68
C ALA A 124 1.72 16.92 9.03
N TYR A 125 1.17 15.93 9.73
CA TYR A 125 1.71 15.42 10.99
C TYR A 125 3.13 14.86 10.82
N THR A 126 3.37 14.09 9.76
CA THR A 126 4.69 13.50 9.46
C THR A 126 5.75 14.58 9.34
N TYR A 127 5.46 15.67 8.60
CA TYR A 127 6.38 16.81 8.52
C TYR A 127 6.55 17.53 9.86
N ALA A 128 5.46 17.75 10.59
CA ALA A 128 5.50 18.48 11.85
C ALA A 128 6.32 17.74 12.91
N ILE A 129 6.09 16.44 13.09
CA ILE A 129 6.80 15.65 14.11
C ILE A 129 8.27 15.47 13.75
N GLU A 130 8.60 15.32 12.47
CA GLU A 130 9.98 15.23 11.99
C GLU A 130 10.74 16.54 12.23
N LEU A 131 10.12 17.68 11.91
CA LEU A 131 10.73 18.98 12.12
C LEU A 131 11.01 19.26 13.60
N VAL A 132 10.10 18.85 14.48
CA VAL A 132 10.32 18.90 15.93
C VAL A 132 11.47 17.96 16.31
N GLY A 133 11.50 16.75 15.75
CA GLY A 133 12.57 15.75 15.93
C GLY A 133 13.95 16.29 15.61
N VAL A 134 14.15 16.78 14.38
CA VAL A 134 15.44 17.31 13.90
C VAL A 134 15.89 18.53 14.71
N ARG A 135 14.96 19.43 15.08
CA ARG A 135 15.33 20.68 15.77
C ARG A 135 15.51 20.56 17.27
N THR A 136 14.84 19.61 17.92
CA THR A 136 14.79 19.52 19.38
C THR A 136 15.32 18.19 19.94
N GLY A 137 15.48 17.18 19.09
CA GLY A 137 15.75 15.81 19.49
C GLY A 137 14.54 15.09 20.10
N TRP A 138 13.36 15.71 20.19
CA TRP A 138 12.14 15.05 20.66
C TRP A 138 11.20 14.73 19.48
N PRO A 139 10.59 13.53 19.39
CA PRO A 139 10.64 12.45 20.36
C PRO A 139 11.75 11.41 20.10
N TYR A 140 12.47 11.51 18.98
CA TYR A 140 13.32 10.42 18.47
C TYR A 140 14.71 10.31 19.12
N GLY A 141 15.15 11.34 19.83
CA GLY A 141 16.57 11.56 20.16
C GLY A 141 17.18 12.57 19.19
N THR A 142 18.32 13.16 19.56
CA THR A 142 19.05 14.06 18.66
C THR A 142 19.70 13.24 17.56
N PHE A 143 19.40 13.56 16.30
CA PHE A 143 19.99 12.92 15.13
C PHE A 143 20.24 13.93 14.01
N GLU A 144 21.11 13.55 13.09
CA GLU A 144 21.42 14.33 11.89
C GLU A 144 21.39 13.44 10.65
N TYR A 145 20.85 13.98 9.54
CA TYR A 145 20.89 13.32 8.24
C TYR A 145 22.33 13.34 7.70
N GLY A 146 22.89 12.16 7.48
CA GLY A 146 24.23 12.00 6.90
C GLY A 146 24.23 12.14 5.37
N ILE A 147 23.10 11.85 4.72
CA ILE A 147 22.93 12.01 3.27
C ILE A 147 21.61 12.71 2.93
N ARG A 148 21.52 13.22 1.70
CA ARG A 148 20.26 13.72 1.16
C ARG A 148 19.43 12.59 0.56
N LEU A 149 18.23 12.38 1.08
CA LEU A 149 17.26 11.40 0.57
C LEU A 149 16.34 11.95 -0.53
N GLY A 150 16.83 12.90 -1.33
CA GLY A 150 16.04 13.64 -2.31
C GLY A 150 16.18 15.16 -2.16
N PRO A 151 15.28 15.93 -2.79
CA PRO A 151 15.09 17.35 -2.48
C PRO A 151 14.70 17.56 -1.01
N MET A 152 15.34 18.52 -0.33
CA MET A 152 15.11 18.81 1.09
C MET A 152 14.26 20.08 1.27
N LEU A 153 13.20 19.99 2.08
CA LEU A 153 12.38 21.12 2.51
C LEU A 153 13.15 21.93 3.57
N GLY A 154 13.39 23.21 3.28
CA GLY A 154 14.16 24.09 4.16
C GLY A 154 15.61 23.65 4.39
N GLY A 155 16.11 22.68 3.62
CA GLY A 155 17.43 22.07 3.83
C GLY A 155 17.50 21.05 4.99
N GLU A 156 16.42 20.86 5.76
CA GLU A 156 16.43 20.06 7.00
C GLU A 156 15.80 18.67 6.81
N ILE A 157 14.67 18.58 6.11
CA ILE A 157 13.87 17.34 6.03
C ILE A 157 13.53 16.97 4.57
N PRO A 158 13.46 15.68 4.20
CA PRO A 158 13.15 15.29 2.83
C PRO A 158 11.74 15.69 2.38
N LEU A 159 11.58 16.24 1.18
CA LEU A 159 10.26 16.44 0.56
C LEU A 159 9.52 15.12 0.28
N ALA A 160 10.25 14.01 0.23
CA ALA A 160 9.70 12.68 0.07
C ALA A 160 9.38 12.01 1.42
N LEU A 161 9.48 12.71 2.55
CA LEU A 161 9.26 12.13 3.88
C LEU A 161 7.92 11.35 4.01
N PRO A 162 6.76 11.86 3.52
CA PRO A 162 5.52 11.09 3.55
C PRO A 162 5.58 9.79 2.73
N LEU A 163 6.36 9.78 1.63
CA LEU A 163 6.60 8.58 0.82
C LEU A 163 7.48 7.57 1.56
N PHE A 164 8.36 8.01 2.45
CA PHE A 164 9.18 7.12 3.28
C PHE A 164 8.39 6.52 4.45
N PHE A 165 7.51 7.31 5.08
CA PHE A 165 6.83 6.91 6.31
C PHE A 165 5.44 6.29 6.11
N VAL A 166 4.55 6.93 5.34
CA VAL A 166 3.14 6.51 5.25
C VAL A 166 2.97 5.08 4.69
N PRO A 167 3.71 4.67 3.63
CA PRO A 167 3.67 3.29 3.16
C PRO A 167 4.06 2.26 4.21
N LEU A 168 5.01 2.58 5.12
CA LEU A 168 5.41 1.67 6.19
C LEU A 168 4.26 1.41 7.16
N VAL A 169 3.55 2.47 7.55
CA VAL A 169 2.37 2.38 8.43
C VAL A 169 1.25 1.59 7.77
N LEU A 170 0.98 1.87 6.49
CA LEU A 170 -0.02 1.14 5.72
C LEU A 170 0.32 -0.35 5.63
N ASN A 171 1.54 -0.71 5.23
CA ASN A 171 1.96 -2.13 5.17
C ASN A 171 1.82 -2.84 6.52
N ALA A 172 2.26 -2.20 7.62
CA ALA A 172 2.14 -2.76 8.96
C ALA A 172 0.66 -3.00 9.34
N TYR A 173 -0.22 -2.05 9.00
CA TYR A 173 -1.66 -2.17 9.22
C TYR A 173 -2.29 -3.28 8.36
N LEU A 174 -1.98 -3.33 7.05
CA LEU A 174 -2.50 -4.35 6.13
C LEU A 174 -2.05 -5.77 6.52
N LEU A 175 -0.77 -5.94 6.87
CA LEU A 175 -0.27 -7.23 7.39
C LEU A 175 -1.01 -7.62 8.67
N THR A 176 -1.24 -6.67 9.58
CA THR A 176 -2.01 -6.90 10.81
C THR A 176 -3.41 -7.42 10.51
N LEU A 177 -4.12 -6.83 9.54
CA LEU A 177 -5.46 -7.29 9.15
C LEU A 177 -5.44 -8.76 8.67
N LEU A 178 -4.41 -9.17 7.93
CA LEU A 178 -4.28 -10.55 7.45
C LEU A 178 -3.94 -11.52 8.59
N VAL A 179 -2.93 -11.19 9.40
CA VAL A 179 -2.41 -12.09 10.45
C VAL A 179 -3.42 -12.29 11.59
N LEU A 180 -4.14 -11.23 11.98
CA LEU A 180 -5.14 -11.34 13.05
C LEU A 180 -6.46 -11.93 12.56
N GLY A 181 -6.75 -11.86 11.26
CA GLY A 181 -8.00 -12.32 10.65
C GLY A 181 -9.22 -11.78 11.39
N ASP A 182 -10.07 -12.68 11.88
CA ASP A 182 -11.28 -12.35 12.63
C ASP A 182 -11.05 -11.48 13.88
N ARG A 183 -9.89 -11.62 14.54
CA ARG A 183 -9.55 -10.81 15.72
C ARG A 183 -9.39 -9.33 15.36
N ALA A 184 -9.05 -9.02 14.10
CA ALA A 184 -8.94 -7.65 13.62
C ALA A 184 -10.29 -6.91 13.60
N ARG A 185 -11.44 -7.59 13.77
CA ARG A 185 -12.74 -6.92 13.97
C ARG A 185 -12.76 -6.09 15.27
N ARG A 186 -12.02 -6.51 16.30
CA ARG A 186 -11.92 -5.78 17.57
C ARG A 186 -10.90 -4.67 17.42
N VAL A 187 -11.31 -3.44 17.77
CA VAL A 187 -10.48 -2.23 17.63
C VAL A 187 -9.18 -2.35 18.40
N LEU A 188 -9.25 -2.68 19.70
CA LEU A 188 -8.07 -2.65 20.56
C LEU A 188 -6.97 -3.65 20.12
N PRO A 189 -7.23 -4.95 19.89
CA PRO A 189 -6.21 -5.87 19.39
C PRO A 189 -5.65 -5.46 18.02
N ARG A 190 -6.49 -4.91 17.13
CA ARG A 190 -6.07 -4.44 15.81
C ARG A 190 -5.08 -3.29 15.92
N LEU A 191 -5.45 -2.23 16.65
CA LEU A 191 -4.60 -1.04 16.80
C LEU A 191 -3.30 -1.38 17.51
N LEU A 192 -3.35 -2.14 18.61
CA LEU A 192 -2.13 -2.53 19.34
C LEU A 192 -1.18 -3.36 18.46
N ALA A 193 -1.70 -4.31 17.69
CA ALA A 193 -0.89 -5.12 16.79
C ALA A 193 -0.30 -4.29 15.64
N ALA A 194 -1.08 -3.37 15.05
CA ALA A 194 -0.60 -2.49 13.99
C ALA A 194 0.47 -1.51 14.50
N ILE A 195 0.28 -0.93 15.69
CA ILE A 195 1.28 -0.06 16.34
C ILE A 195 2.55 -0.84 16.64
N ALA A 196 2.43 -2.04 17.20
CA ALA A 196 3.58 -2.91 17.44
C ALA A 196 4.30 -3.28 16.13
N ALA A 197 3.57 -3.52 15.05
CA ALA A 197 4.14 -3.77 13.73
C ALA A 197 4.86 -2.53 13.17
N VAL A 198 4.36 -1.31 13.39
CA VAL A 198 5.05 -0.06 13.01
C VAL A 198 6.36 0.12 13.78
N VAL A 199 6.36 -0.12 15.09
CA VAL A 199 7.60 -0.11 15.89
C VAL A 199 8.56 -1.24 15.46
N ALA A 200 8.04 -2.40 15.07
CA ALA A 200 8.86 -3.49 14.52
C ALA A 200 9.48 -3.14 13.16
N VAL A 201 8.80 -2.34 12.33
CA VAL A 201 9.39 -1.79 11.09
C VAL A 201 10.60 -0.93 11.43
N ASP A 202 10.48 -0.05 12.43
CA ASP A 202 11.58 0.81 12.89
C ASP A 202 12.77 0.02 13.44
N LEU A 203 12.50 -1.05 14.20
CA LEU A 203 13.52 -2.00 14.69
C LEU A 203 14.32 -2.71 13.58
N VAL A 204 13.83 -2.65 12.33
CA VAL A 204 14.52 -3.14 11.13
C VAL A 204 15.16 -1.98 10.35
N LEU A 205 14.42 -0.90 10.11
CA LEU A 205 14.84 0.22 9.26
C LEU A 205 16.06 0.95 9.84
N ASP A 206 15.93 1.43 11.07
CA ASP A 206 16.89 2.38 11.65
C ASP A 206 18.29 1.80 11.86
N PRO A 207 18.46 0.56 12.37
CA PRO A 207 19.78 -0.06 12.45
C PRO A 207 20.51 -0.12 11.11
N ALA A 208 19.79 -0.45 10.05
CA ALA A 208 20.36 -0.53 8.71
C ALA A 208 20.65 0.87 8.15
N ALA A 209 19.76 1.84 8.37
CA ALA A 209 19.94 3.22 7.95
C ALA A 209 21.12 3.90 8.64
N VAL A 210 21.31 3.68 9.95
CA VAL A 210 22.48 4.12 10.70
C VAL A 210 23.76 3.46 10.17
N ALA A 211 23.71 2.14 9.91
CA ALA A 211 24.87 1.40 9.41
C ALA A 211 25.36 1.88 8.03
N ILE A 212 24.44 2.30 7.16
CA ILE A 212 24.76 2.91 5.85
C ILE A 212 24.86 4.44 5.92
N GLY A 213 24.90 5.06 7.09
CA GLY A 213 25.12 6.50 7.23
C GLY A 213 24.00 7.40 6.70
N PHE A 214 22.76 6.91 6.62
CA PHE A 214 21.62 7.78 6.28
C PHE A 214 21.40 8.86 7.33
N TRP A 215 21.54 8.49 8.60
CA TRP A 215 21.56 9.40 9.73
C TRP A 215 22.39 8.81 10.87
N ALA A 216 22.77 9.66 11.81
CA ALA A 216 23.45 9.27 13.03
C ALA A 216 22.78 9.93 14.24
N TYR A 217 22.68 9.19 15.35
CA TYR A 217 22.18 9.71 16.63
C TYR A 217 23.33 10.20 17.52
N VAL A 218 23.08 11.25 18.29
CA VAL A 218 24.06 11.85 19.21
C VAL A 218 23.45 11.99 20.61
N PRO A 219 23.95 11.24 21.62
CA PRO A 219 24.90 10.14 21.49
C PRO A 219 24.31 8.93 20.74
N PRO A 220 25.14 8.03 20.20
CA PRO A 220 24.66 6.79 19.60
C PRO A 220 23.96 5.93 20.66
N GLY A 221 22.90 5.25 20.27
CA GLY A 221 22.17 4.33 21.15
C GLY A 221 22.68 2.89 21.13
N ASP A 222 22.27 2.12 22.14
CA ASP A 222 22.76 0.75 22.36
C ASP A 222 22.27 -0.25 21.30
N TYR A 223 21.15 0.03 20.63
CA TYR A 223 20.60 -0.85 19.61
C TYR A 223 21.12 -0.44 18.23
N TYR A 224 22.34 -0.91 17.90
CA TYR A 224 23.00 -0.64 16.61
C TYR A 224 23.13 0.86 16.28
N GLY A 225 23.38 1.68 17.30
CA GLY A 225 23.48 3.14 17.17
C GLY A 225 22.15 3.88 17.33
N VAL A 226 21.03 3.18 17.47
CA VAL A 226 19.69 3.77 17.62
C VAL A 226 19.29 3.85 19.11
N PRO A 227 18.96 5.04 19.65
CA PRO A 227 18.60 5.21 21.06
C PRO A 227 17.16 4.75 21.35
N VAL A 228 16.90 4.38 22.60
CA VAL A 228 15.56 3.96 23.05
C VAL A 228 14.49 5.05 22.86
N SER A 229 14.89 6.32 22.88
CA SER A 229 14.00 7.45 22.55
C SER A 229 13.37 7.31 21.17
N ASN A 230 14.11 6.80 20.19
CA ASN A 230 13.61 6.62 18.83
C ASN A 230 12.39 5.72 18.79
N TYR A 231 12.49 4.54 19.40
CA TYR A 231 11.40 3.57 19.48
C TYR A 231 10.20 4.10 20.25
N ARG A 232 10.41 4.95 21.27
CA ARG A 232 9.32 5.66 21.95
C ARG A 232 8.69 6.72 21.06
N GLY A 233 9.49 7.41 20.25
CA GLY A 233 9.04 8.33 19.22
C GLY A 233 8.19 7.63 18.18
N TRP A 234 8.64 6.49 17.65
CA TRP A 234 7.87 5.65 16.73
C TRP A 234 6.63 5.04 17.36
N LEU A 235 6.64 4.75 18.65
CA LEU A 235 5.42 4.38 19.37
C LEU A 235 4.41 5.54 19.36
N LEU A 236 4.85 6.78 19.63
CA LEU A 236 3.99 7.97 19.60
C LEU A 236 3.49 8.28 18.18
N SER A 237 4.41 8.47 17.23
CA SER A 237 4.09 8.85 15.85
C SER A 237 3.35 7.73 15.12
N GLY A 238 3.77 6.48 15.33
CA GLY A 238 3.08 5.29 14.84
C GLY A 238 1.67 5.14 15.41
N THR A 239 1.43 5.48 16.68
CA THR A 239 0.07 5.48 17.25
C THR A 239 -0.84 6.46 16.52
N VAL A 240 -0.40 7.72 16.36
CA VAL A 240 -1.17 8.73 15.64
C VAL A 240 -1.41 8.28 14.19
N ALA A 241 -0.37 7.77 13.53
CA ALA A 241 -0.45 7.33 12.14
C ALA A 241 -1.40 6.14 11.94
N VAL A 242 -1.31 5.12 12.80
CA VAL A 242 -2.19 3.95 12.75
C VAL A 242 -3.64 4.34 13.00
N VAL A 243 -3.91 5.26 13.95
CA VAL A 243 -5.27 5.76 14.19
C VAL A 243 -5.79 6.51 12.96
N LEU A 244 -4.99 7.38 12.34
CA LEU A 244 -5.38 8.08 11.13
C LEU A 244 -5.64 7.12 9.95
N VAL A 245 -4.85 6.05 9.81
CA VAL A 245 -5.08 5.00 8.81
C VAL A 245 -6.35 4.20 9.11
N ASP A 246 -6.61 3.85 10.38
CA ASP A 246 -7.83 3.14 10.79
C ASP A 246 -9.09 3.97 10.50
N LEU A 247 -8.99 5.30 10.67
CA LEU A 247 -10.06 6.25 10.34
C LEU A 247 -10.17 6.54 8.84
N ALA A 248 -9.06 6.44 8.09
CA ALA A 248 -9.02 6.80 6.67
C ALA A 248 -9.81 5.82 5.79
N PHE A 249 -9.87 4.55 6.16
CA PHE A 249 -10.32 3.50 5.25
C PHE A 249 -11.38 2.58 5.88
N ASP A 250 -12.32 2.12 5.05
CA ASP A 250 -13.19 1.01 5.44
C ASP A 250 -12.38 -0.29 5.58
N ARG A 251 -12.37 -0.83 6.80
CA ARG A 251 -11.60 -2.03 7.14
C ARG A 251 -12.02 -3.25 6.31
N ALA A 252 -13.31 -3.45 6.07
CA ALA A 252 -13.79 -4.63 5.37
C ALA A 252 -13.38 -4.57 3.89
N ALA A 253 -13.51 -3.40 3.27
CA ALA A 253 -13.08 -3.13 1.91
C ALA A 253 -11.55 -3.24 1.76
N LEU A 254 -10.77 -2.74 2.73
CA LEU A 254 -9.32 -2.95 2.76
C LEU A 254 -8.95 -4.42 2.86
N LEU A 255 -9.54 -5.16 3.79
CA LEU A 255 -9.23 -6.58 3.96
C LEU A 255 -9.57 -7.38 2.69
N GLU A 256 -10.71 -7.10 2.07
CA GLU A 256 -11.09 -7.71 0.80
C GLU A 256 -10.14 -7.32 -0.33
N ARG A 257 -9.75 -6.05 -0.39
CA ARG A 257 -8.81 -5.57 -1.39
C ARG A 257 -7.44 -6.19 -1.24
N VAL A 258 -6.92 -6.27 -0.01
CA VAL A 258 -5.68 -6.98 0.25
C VAL A 258 -5.86 -8.42 -0.20
N ARG A 259 -6.93 -9.13 0.22
CA ARG A 259 -7.21 -10.53 -0.14
C ARG A 259 -7.28 -10.82 -1.65
N SER A 260 -7.83 -9.90 -2.44
CA SER A 260 -7.99 -10.06 -3.90
C SER A 260 -6.81 -9.54 -4.72
N CYS A 261 -6.04 -8.58 -4.19
CA CYS A 261 -4.91 -7.97 -4.89
C CYS A 261 -3.60 -8.68 -4.51
N GLU A 262 -3.04 -9.44 -5.45
CA GLU A 262 -1.85 -10.28 -5.22
C GLU A 262 -0.58 -9.48 -4.85
N PHE A 263 -0.47 -8.24 -5.32
CA PHE A 263 0.70 -7.38 -5.12
C PHE A 263 0.54 -6.39 -3.94
N ALA A 264 -0.55 -6.49 -3.17
CA ALA A 264 -0.87 -5.51 -2.12
C ALA A 264 0.19 -5.40 -1.00
N LEU A 265 1.03 -6.43 -0.82
CA LEU A 265 2.12 -6.44 0.17
C LEU A 265 3.50 -6.55 -0.49
N ASP A 266 3.61 -6.36 -1.81
CA ASP A 266 4.90 -6.43 -2.54
C ASP A 266 5.85 -5.31 -2.10
N ASP A 267 5.30 -4.19 -1.63
CA ASP A 267 6.06 -3.12 -0.99
C ASP A 267 6.69 -3.56 0.35
N LEU A 268 5.97 -4.36 1.16
CA LEU A 268 6.53 -4.96 2.38
C LEU A 268 7.57 -6.04 2.07
N VAL A 269 7.40 -6.82 1.00
CA VAL A 269 8.45 -7.73 0.50
C VAL A 269 9.70 -6.94 0.14
N SER A 270 9.54 -5.83 -0.57
CA SER A 270 10.64 -4.94 -0.95
C SER A 270 11.36 -4.38 0.26
N PHE A 271 10.61 -3.94 1.26
CA PHE A 271 11.13 -3.47 2.54
C PHE A 271 11.99 -4.54 3.23
N VAL A 272 11.47 -5.76 3.37
CA VAL A 272 12.20 -6.83 4.07
C VAL A 272 13.44 -7.26 3.29
N LEU A 273 13.36 -7.34 1.96
CA LEU A 273 14.52 -7.68 1.13
C LEU A 273 15.59 -6.60 1.22
N LEU A 274 15.24 -5.32 1.08
CA LEU A 274 16.19 -4.21 1.13
C LEU A 274 16.84 -4.11 2.52
N TRP A 275 16.04 -3.85 3.54
CA TRP A 275 16.54 -3.54 4.88
C TRP A 275 16.99 -4.78 5.64
N GLY A 276 16.35 -5.93 5.43
CA GLY A 276 16.82 -7.21 5.97
C GLY A 276 18.19 -7.59 5.43
N THR A 277 18.42 -7.43 4.12
CA THR A 277 19.74 -7.71 3.51
C THR A 277 20.82 -6.78 4.08
N ILE A 278 20.55 -5.48 4.18
CA ILE A 278 21.52 -4.53 4.77
C ILE A 278 21.82 -4.90 6.23
N ASN A 279 20.81 -5.23 7.04
CA ASN A 279 21.03 -5.67 8.42
C ASN A 279 21.89 -6.93 8.51
N VAL A 280 21.70 -7.90 7.62
CA VAL A 280 22.55 -9.10 7.56
C VAL A 280 23.99 -8.74 7.20
N LEU A 281 24.19 -7.88 6.19
CA LEU A 281 25.52 -7.48 5.73
C LEU A 281 26.32 -6.71 6.80
N PHE A 282 25.65 -5.89 7.61
CA PHE A 282 26.28 -5.11 8.67
C PHE A 282 26.27 -5.83 10.05
N GLY A 283 25.78 -7.06 10.13
CA GLY A 283 25.80 -7.85 11.37
C GLY A 283 24.75 -7.45 12.42
N ASN A 284 23.71 -6.72 12.01
CA ASN A 284 22.59 -6.32 12.87
C ASN A 284 21.60 -7.49 13.07
N TRP A 285 22.07 -8.58 13.68
CA TRP A 285 21.35 -9.86 13.71
C TRP A 285 19.96 -9.81 14.37
N LEU A 286 19.76 -8.98 15.40
CA LEU A 286 18.44 -8.83 16.02
C LEU A 286 17.47 -8.14 15.07
N ALA A 287 17.89 -7.07 14.39
CA ALA A 287 17.10 -6.38 13.38
C ALA A 287 16.79 -7.29 12.18
N ALA A 288 17.77 -8.07 11.71
CA ALA A 288 17.56 -9.09 10.68
C ALA A 288 16.56 -10.18 11.15
N GLY A 289 16.58 -10.56 12.43
CA GLY A 289 15.60 -11.47 13.03
C GLY A 289 14.18 -10.90 12.98
N VAL A 290 14.00 -9.62 13.31
CA VAL A 290 12.69 -8.93 13.20
C VAL A 290 12.23 -8.88 11.74
N ALA A 291 13.13 -8.61 10.79
CA ALA A 291 12.83 -8.70 9.36
C ALA A 291 12.37 -10.12 8.96
N GLY A 292 13.00 -11.17 9.52
CA GLY A 292 12.58 -12.55 9.37
C GLY A 292 11.17 -12.84 9.91
N LEU A 293 10.74 -12.17 10.98
CA LEU A 293 9.36 -12.27 11.48
C LEU A 293 8.35 -11.67 10.49
N PHE A 294 8.68 -10.56 9.82
CA PHE A 294 7.87 -10.03 8.73
C PHE A 294 7.79 -11.00 7.56
N CYS A 295 8.92 -11.60 7.14
CA CYS A 295 8.92 -12.68 6.13
C CYS A 295 7.98 -13.82 6.53
N LEU A 296 8.05 -14.28 7.78
CA LEU A 296 7.18 -15.35 8.28
C LEU A 296 5.70 -14.93 8.27
N GLY A 297 5.42 -13.68 8.64
CA GLY A 297 4.09 -13.08 8.52
C GLY A 297 3.58 -13.11 7.08
N LEU A 298 4.41 -12.70 6.12
CA LEU A 298 4.11 -12.74 4.68
C LEU A 298 3.89 -14.18 4.17
N PHE A 299 4.73 -15.14 4.55
CA PHE A 299 4.56 -16.54 4.13
C PHE A 299 3.27 -17.17 4.66
N ARG A 300 2.84 -16.81 5.89
CA ARG A 300 1.57 -17.28 6.46
C ARG A 300 0.33 -16.77 5.73
N THR A 301 0.47 -15.82 4.80
CA THR A 301 -0.65 -15.33 3.99
C THR A 301 -0.88 -16.16 2.72
N ASP A 302 -0.11 -17.23 2.49
CA ASP A 302 -0.14 -18.12 1.31
C ASP A 302 0.12 -17.44 -0.04
N ARG A 303 0.51 -16.17 -0.05
CA ARG A 303 0.72 -15.34 -1.27
C ARG A 303 2.13 -15.43 -1.85
N TYR A 304 3.10 -15.64 -0.99
CA TYR A 304 4.52 -15.43 -1.27
C TYR A 304 5.30 -16.75 -1.38
N GLY A 305 4.65 -17.81 -1.87
CA GLY A 305 5.28 -19.13 -2.08
C GLY A 305 6.07 -19.27 -3.38
N LEU A 306 6.53 -20.50 -3.68
CA LEU A 306 7.30 -20.89 -4.88
C LEU A 306 6.70 -20.43 -6.22
N ALA A 307 5.41 -20.07 -6.26
CA ALA A 307 4.73 -19.56 -7.44
C ALA A 307 5.30 -18.23 -7.95
N MET A 308 5.71 -17.31 -7.07
CA MET A 308 6.30 -16.02 -7.48
C MET A 308 7.62 -16.23 -8.24
N VAL A 309 8.44 -17.20 -7.80
CA VAL A 309 9.70 -17.57 -8.47
C VAL A 309 9.43 -18.27 -9.80
N ARG A 310 8.36 -19.07 -9.90
CA ARG A 310 8.00 -19.76 -11.15
C ARG A 310 7.50 -18.83 -12.24
N THR A 311 6.82 -17.72 -11.91
CA THR A 311 6.38 -16.72 -12.91
C THR A 311 7.55 -15.90 -13.48
N ALA A 312 8.70 -15.87 -12.81
CA ALA A 312 9.90 -15.18 -13.27
C ALA A 312 10.75 -16.03 -14.25
N LEU A 313 10.49 -17.33 -14.36
CA LEU A 313 11.11 -18.18 -15.37
C LEU A 313 10.31 -18.04 -16.67
N PRO A 314 10.92 -17.62 -17.79
CA PRO A 314 10.22 -17.66 -19.06
C PRO A 314 9.85 -19.13 -19.32
N THR A 315 8.56 -19.40 -19.42
CA THR A 315 8.09 -20.66 -19.98
C THR A 315 8.64 -20.72 -21.40
N GLY A 316 9.72 -21.48 -21.58
CA GLY A 316 10.26 -21.76 -22.89
C GLY A 316 9.12 -22.26 -23.76
N ARG A 317 8.74 -21.47 -24.76
CA ARG A 317 7.93 -21.96 -25.86
C ARG A 317 8.79 -23.01 -26.56
N SER A 318 8.56 -24.27 -26.23
CA SER A 318 8.94 -25.40 -27.06
C SER A 318 8.12 -25.31 -28.35
N GLY A 319 8.75 -24.72 -29.37
CA GLY A 319 8.44 -24.99 -30.77
C GLY A 319 9.24 -26.19 -31.25
#